data_AF-A0A7J4IB01-F1
#
_entry.id   AF-A0A7J4IB01-F1
#
_cell.length_a   1.000
_cell.length_b   1.000
_cell.length_c   1.000
_cell.angle_alpha   90.00
_cell.angle_beta   90.00
_cell.angle_gamma   90.00
#
_symmetry.space_group_name_H-M   'P 1'
#
loop_
_entity.id
_entity.type
_entity.pdbx_description
1 polymer ?
#
loop_
_entity_poly.entity_id
_entity_poly.type
_entity_poly.pdbx_seq_one_letter_code
_entity_poly.pdbx_strand_id
1 'polypeptide(L)'
;MVKIDILIAEGKVSKISELELPRYVNFFENSHKENLEHSKAVMAAFPRWSIISGYYAMHDMTKLLLAKNFLLKIEMEVHVTTIKVLPELIKNAEMPRLIKIRLLLVSKND
;
A
#
# COMPACT_ATOMS: atom_id res chain seq x y z
N MET A 1 -8.28 -15.47 9.92
CA MET A 1 -7.58 -14.63 8.91
C MET A 1 -8.42 -14.67 7.64
N VAL A 2 -8.66 -13.53 6.99
CA VAL A 2 -9.59 -13.46 5.84
C VAL A 2 -8.80 -13.65 4.54
N LYS A 3 -9.26 -14.56 3.68
CA LYS A 3 -8.65 -14.80 2.35
C LYS A 3 -8.99 -13.66 1.39
N ILE A 4 -8.10 -13.35 0.46
CA ILE A 4 -8.32 -12.30 -0.54
C ILE A 4 -9.57 -12.58 -1.39
N ASP A 5 -9.82 -13.84 -1.77
CA ASP A 5 -11.01 -14.21 -2.57
C ASP A 5 -12.33 -13.88 -1.86
N ILE A 6 -12.36 -13.98 -0.53
CA ILE A 6 -13.53 -13.60 0.28
C ILE A 6 -13.72 -12.08 0.20
N LEU A 7 -12.64 -11.31 0.34
CA LEU A 7 -12.70 -9.84 0.25
C LEU A 7 -13.10 -9.36 -1.16
N ILE A 8 -12.74 -10.11 -2.20
CA ILE A 8 -13.19 -9.85 -3.58
C ILE A 8 -14.67 -10.17 -3.73
N ALA A 9 -15.14 -11.31 -3.21
CA ALA A 9 -16.55 -11.67 -3.23
C ALA A 9 -17.44 -10.68 -2.44
N GLU A 10 -16.91 -10.10 -1.36
CA GLU A 10 -17.56 -9.04 -0.58
C GLU A 10 -17.49 -7.65 -1.25
N GLY A 11 -16.79 -7.51 -2.38
CA GLY A 11 -16.60 -6.22 -3.07
C GLY A 11 -15.67 -5.24 -2.35
N LYS A 12 -14.94 -5.69 -1.32
CA LYS A 12 -14.00 -4.85 -0.56
C LYS A 12 -12.66 -4.67 -1.26
N VAL A 13 -12.31 -5.61 -2.12
CA VAL A 13 -11.11 -5.62 -2.95
C VAL A 13 -11.51 -5.92 -4.39
N SER A 14 -10.89 -5.25 -5.34
CA SER A 14 -11.09 -5.48 -6.78
C SER A 14 -9.75 -5.67 -7.48
N LYS A 15 -9.80 -6.22 -8.70
CA LYS A 15 -8.66 -6.17 -9.62
C LYS A 15 -8.66 -4.81 -10.31
N ILE A 16 -7.50 -4.15 -10.33
CA ILE A 16 -7.35 -2.89 -11.02
C ILE A 16 -7.18 -3.14 -12.52
N SER A 17 -7.90 -2.37 -13.33
CA SER A 17 -7.75 -2.45 -14.79
C SER A 17 -6.43 -1.82 -15.24
N GLU A 18 -5.90 -2.27 -16.38
CA GLU A 18 -4.69 -1.69 -16.98
C GLU A 18 -4.83 -0.20 -17.29
N LEU A 19 -6.04 0.24 -17.64
CA LEU A 19 -6.33 1.65 -17.94
C LEU A 19 -6.37 2.53 -16.68
N GLU A 20 -6.77 1.97 -15.54
CA GLU A 20 -6.83 2.69 -14.26
C GLU A 20 -5.48 2.69 -13.53
N LEU A 21 -4.68 1.63 -13.70
CA LEU A 21 -3.45 1.39 -12.95
C LEU A 21 -2.50 2.59 -12.93
N PRO A 22 -2.16 3.26 -14.07
CA PRO A 22 -1.21 4.37 -14.05
C PRO A 22 -1.67 5.53 -13.17
N ARG A 23 -2.95 5.90 -13.26
CA ARG A 23 -3.54 6.99 -12.48
C ARG A 23 -3.55 6.64 -10.99
N TYR A 24 -3.94 5.41 -10.66
CA TYR A 24 -4.01 4.95 -9.27
C TYR A 24 -2.61 4.88 -8.63
N VAL A 25 -1.63 4.37 -9.36
CA VAL A 25 -0.22 4.33 -8.94
C VAL A 25 0.31 5.75 -8.72
N ASN A 26 0.14 6.65 -9.69
CA ASN A 26 0.63 8.03 -9.58
C ASN A 26 0.01 8.75 -8.36
N PHE A 27 -1.27 8.53 -8.07
CA PHE A 27 -1.89 9.11 -6.88
C PHE A 27 -1.20 8.65 -5.59
N PHE A 28 -1.04 7.35 -5.37
CA PHE A 28 -0.44 6.85 -4.14
C PHE A 28 1.08 7.06 -4.07
N GLU A 29 1.78 7.16 -5.21
CA GLU A 29 3.19 7.55 -5.25
C GLU A 29 3.46 8.95 -4.71
N ASN A 30 2.55 9.89 -4.96
CA ASN A 30 2.67 11.25 -4.45
C ASN A 30 2.11 11.35 -3.02
N SER A 31 0.91 10.80 -2.79
CA SER A 31 0.22 10.95 -1.51
C SER A 31 1.00 10.35 -0.32
N HIS A 32 1.66 9.20 -0.48
CA HIS A 32 2.46 8.64 0.63
C HIS A 32 3.68 9.51 0.98
N LYS A 33 4.28 10.18 -0.01
CA LYS A 33 5.44 11.07 0.19
C LYS A 33 5.01 12.34 0.90
N GLU A 34 3.94 12.98 0.43
CA GLU A 34 3.36 14.17 1.05
C GLU A 34 2.97 13.90 2.51
N ASN A 35 2.31 12.77 2.78
CA ASN A 35 1.96 12.36 4.14
C ASN A 35 3.20 12.12 5.02
N LEU A 36 4.26 11.52 4.47
CA LEU A 36 5.51 11.29 5.19
C LEU A 36 6.25 12.60 5.48
N GLU A 37 6.30 13.52 4.52
CA GLU A 37 6.89 14.86 4.68
C GLU A 37 6.14 15.67 5.74
N HIS A 38 4.80 15.69 5.65
CA HIS A 38 3.96 16.33 6.66
C HIS A 38 4.18 15.72 8.05
N SER A 39 4.22 14.38 8.15
CA SER A 39 4.48 13.66 9.41
C SER A 39 5.79 14.13 10.07
N LYS A 40 6.86 14.27 9.28
CA LYS A 40 8.16 14.77 9.78
C LYS A 40 8.09 16.23 10.19
N ALA A 41 7.45 17.08 9.38
CA ALA A 41 7.37 18.52 9.61
C ALA A 41 6.64 18.86 10.92
N VAL A 42 5.57 18.13 11.24
CA VAL A 42 4.74 18.42 12.42
C VAL A 42 5.15 17.64 13.67
N MET A 43 6.18 16.79 13.60
CA MET A 43 6.58 15.87 14.69
C MET A 43 6.87 16.59 16.01
N ALA A 44 7.62 17.70 15.97
CA ALA A 44 8.03 18.42 17.17
C ALA A 44 6.90 19.26 17.78
N ALA A 45 6.13 19.96 16.94
CA ALA A 45 5.09 20.88 17.38
C ALA A 45 3.74 20.18 17.65
N PHE A 46 3.44 19.13 16.90
CA PHE A 46 2.13 18.47 16.88
C PHE A 46 2.26 16.94 16.77
N PRO A 47 2.78 16.26 17.81
CA PRO A 47 3.10 14.84 17.75
C PRO A 47 1.91 13.93 17.44
N ARG A 48 0.69 14.28 17.89
CA ARG A 48 -0.53 13.52 17.55
C ARG A 48 -0.81 13.56 16.04
N TRP A 49 -0.65 14.73 15.41
CA TRP A 49 -0.83 14.89 13.98
C TRP A 49 0.27 14.17 13.18
N SER A 50 1.49 14.17 13.70
CA SER A 50 2.61 13.41 13.09
C SER A 50 2.33 11.91 13.01
N ILE A 51 1.77 11.32 14.08
CA ILE A 51 1.36 9.90 14.10
C ILE A 51 0.27 9.62 13.06
N ILE A 52 -0.74 10.50 13.00
CA ILE A 52 -1.85 10.36 12.03
C ILE A 52 -1.30 10.40 10.60
N SER A 53 -0.45 11.37 10.26
CA SER A 53 0.14 11.45 8.93
C SER A 53 1.09 10.30 8.62
N GLY A 54 1.85 9.82 9.61
CA GLY A 54 2.68 8.63 9.46
C GLY A 54 1.84 7.38 9.16
N TYR A 55 0.67 7.24 9.82
CA TYR A 55 -0.28 6.17 9.51
C TYR A 55 -0.80 6.26 8.07
N TYR A 56 -1.22 7.44 7.61
CA TYR A 56 -1.67 7.61 6.23
C TYR A 56 -0.56 7.34 5.21
N ALA A 57 0.67 7.77 5.48
CA ALA A 57 1.82 7.44 4.64
C ALA A 57 2.00 5.91 4.49
N MET A 58 1.94 5.16 5.59
CA MET A 58 2.01 3.69 5.55
C MET A 58 0.80 3.06 4.84
N HIS A 59 -0.40 3.58 5.08
CA HIS A 59 -1.63 3.08 4.46
C HIS A 59 -1.60 3.23 2.94
N ASP A 60 -1.15 4.39 2.46
CA ASP A 60 -1.05 4.72 1.05
C ASP A 60 0.10 3.97 0.37
N MET A 61 1.25 3.86 1.04
CA MET A 61 2.36 3.01 0.57
C MET A 61 1.93 1.54 0.46
N THR A 62 1.09 1.06 1.37
CA THR A 62 0.55 -0.30 1.29
C THR A 62 -0.36 -0.46 0.07
N LYS A 63 -1.29 0.47 -0.19
CA LYS A 63 -2.12 0.41 -1.41
C LYS A 63 -1.29 0.50 -2.70
N LEU A 64 -0.22 1.30 -2.69
CA LEU A 64 0.72 1.38 -3.79
C LEU A 64 1.40 0.03 -4.06
N LEU A 65 1.86 -0.65 -2.99
CA LEU A 65 2.41 -2.00 -3.07
C LEU A 65 1.40 -2.98 -3.67
N LEU A 66 0.14 -2.95 -3.20
CA LEU A 66 -0.94 -3.80 -3.68
C LEU A 66 -1.21 -3.62 -5.18
N ALA A 67 -1.31 -2.36 -5.63
CA ALA A 67 -1.54 -2.05 -7.04
C ALA A 67 -0.37 -2.51 -7.91
N LYS A 68 0.88 -2.13 -7.56
CA LYS A 68 2.08 -2.39 -8.38
C LYS A 68 2.50 -3.85 -8.49
N ASN A 69 2.13 -4.69 -7.52
CA ASN A 69 2.64 -6.06 -7.43
C ASN A 69 1.55 -7.11 -7.60
N PHE A 70 0.29 -6.77 -7.29
CA PHE A 70 -0.80 -7.74 -7.28
C PHE A 70 -1.99 -7.31 -8.13
N LEU A 71 -1.94 -6.10 -8.70
CA LEU A 71 -3.02 -5.48 -9.44
C LEU A 71 -4.32 -5.44 -8.61
N LEU A 72 -4.19 -5.20 -7.30
CA LEU A 72 -5.32 -5.14 -6.37
C LEU A 72 -5.60 -3.70 -5.96
N LYS A 73 -6.88 -3.38 -5.89
CA LYS A 73 -7.43 -2.11 -5.41
C LYS A 73 -8.33 -2.36 -4.21
N ILE A 74 -8.29 -1.46 -3.24
CA ILE A 74 -9.14 -1.51 -2.04
C ILE A 74 -10.32 -0.57 -2.28
N GLU A 75 -11.54 -1.09 -2.20
CA GLU A 75 -12.76 -0.35 -2.55
C GLU A 75 -13.51 0.15 -1.32
N MET A 76 -13.65 -0.72 -0.30
CA MET A 76 -14.48 -0.43 0.88
C MET A 76 -13.75 -0.71 2.18
N GLU A 77 -14.21 -0.04 3.24
CA GLU A 77 -13.63 -0.15 4.59
C GLU A 77 -12.10 0.00 4.56
N VAL A 78 -11.62 0.99 3.78
CA VAL A 78 -10.26 1.04 3.24
C VAL A 78 -9.16 0.82 4.28
N HIS A 79 -9.34 1.32 5.50
CA HIS A 79 -8.39 1.14 6.59
C HIS A 79 -8.26 -0.33 7.02
N VAL A 80 -9.38 -0.95 7.40
CA VAL A 80 -9.39 -2.33 7.90
C VAL A 80 -9.12 -3.32 6.77
N THR A 81 -9.61 -3.06 5.55
CA THR A 81 -9.37 -3.95 4.41
C THR A 81 -7.89 -3.95 4.03
N THR A 82 -7.23 -2.79 3.94
CA THR A 82 -5.79 -2.73 3.68
C THR A 82 -4.98 -3.50 4.73
N ILE A 83 -5.33 -3.37 6.02
CA ILE A 83 -4.66 -4.10 7.11
C ILE A 83 -4.91 -5.61 7.00
N LYS A 84 -6.12 -6.05 6.63
CA LYS A 84 -6.45 -7.48 6.50
C LYS A 84 -5.74 -8.15 5.32
N VAL A 85 -5.55 -7.43 4.21
CA VAL A 85 -4.91 -7.97 3.00
C VAL A 85 -3.42 -8.21 3.21
N LEU A 86 -2.73 -7.33 3.95
CA LEU A 86 -1.28 -7.37 4.07
C LEU A 86 -0.72 -8.71 4.67
N PRO A 87 -1.25 -9.25 5.79
CA PRO A 87 -0.81 -10.54 6.33
C PRO A 87 -1.04 -11.74 5.40
N GLU A 88 -2.13 -11.71 4.62
CA GLU A 88 -2.43 -12.79 3.67
C GLU A 88 -1.40 -12.84 2.54
N LEU A 89 -0.91 -11.67 2.10
CA LEU A 89 0.15 -11.59 1.10
C LEU A 89 1.52 -12.02 1.64
N ILE A 90 1.82 -11.74 2.90
CA ILE A 90 3.09 -12.10 3.54
C ILE A 90 3.18 -13.60 3.86
N LYS A 91 2.04 -14.29 4.04
CA LYS A 91 2.01 -15.74 4.34
C LYS A 91 2.55 -16.62 3.21
N ASN A 92 2.51 -16.17 1.96
CA ASN A 92 3.18 -16.88 0.87
C ASN A 92 4.69 -16.58 0.92
N ALA A 93 5.50 -17.56 1.32
CA ALA A 93 6.96 -17.45 1.50
C ALA A 93 7.75 -16.96 0.26
N GLU A 94 7.10 -16.92 -0.91
CA GLU A 94 7.61 -16.32 -2.15
C GLU A 94 7.66 -14.77 -2.11
N MET A 95 6.86 -14.11 -1.28
CA MET A 95 6.75 -12.65 -1.26
C MET A 95 7.99 -11.92 -0.71
N PRO A 96 8.61 -12.34 0.41
CA PRO A 96 9.90 -11.80 0.83
C PRO A 96 10.96 -11.98 -0.26
N ARG A 97 10.88 -13.05 -1.06
CA ARG A 97 11.81 -13.37 -2.14
C ARG A 97 11.60 -12.47 -3.35
N LEU A 98 10.36 -12.23 -3.77
CA LEU A 98 10.00 -11.33 -4.87
C LEU A 98 10.29 -9.85 -4.54
N ILE A 99 10.01 -9.42 -3.30
CA ILE A 99 10.42 -8.09 -2.80
C ILE A 99 11.95 -7.96 -2.85
N LYS A 100 12.68 -8.98 -2.39
CA LYS A 100 14.14 -8.98 -2.39
C LYS A 100 14.73 -8.93 -3.82
N ILE A 101 14.18 -9.69 -4.76
CA ILE A 101 14.61 -9.66 -6.18
C ILE A 101 14.35 -8.27 -6.77
N ARG A 102 13.19 -7.67 -6.51
CA ARG A 102 12.83 -6.36 -7.07
C ARG A 102 13.70 -5.24 -6.48
N LEU A 103 14.00 -5.26 -5.19
CA LEU A 103 14.93 -4.32 -4.55
C LEU A 103 16.36 -4.43 -5.12
N LEU A 104 16.84 -5.65 -5.38
CA LEU A 104 18.16 -5.89 -5.97
C LEU A 104 18.28 -5.45 -7.43
N LEU A 105 17.16 -5.40 -8.17
CA LEU A 105 17.13 -4.90 -9.55
C LEU A 105 17.10 -3.37 -9.59
N VAL A 106 16.41 -2.73 -8.65
CA VAL A 106 16.39 -1.26 -8.54
C VAL A 106 17.76 -0.73 -8.10
N SER A 107 18.42 -1.37 -7.14
CA SER A 107 19.76 -0.96 -6.66
C SER A 107 20.92 -1.19 -7.64
N LYS A 108 20.64 -1.73 -8.84
CA LYS A 108 21.64 -1.94 -9.91
C LYS A 108 21.49 -0.95 -11.07
N ASN A 109 20.45 -0.12 -11.04
CA ASN A 109 20.16 0.89 -12.07
C ASN A 109 20.43 2.32 -11.59
N ASP A 110 21.03 2.49 -10.40
CA ASP A 110 21.63 3.71 -9.88
C ASP A 110 23.17 3.56 -9.90
#